data_AF-A0A942HXS6-F1
#
_entry.id   AF-A0A942HXS6-F1
#
_cell.length_a   1.000
_cell.length_b   1.000
_cell.length_c   1.000
_cell.angle_alpha   90.00
_cell.angle_beta   90.00
_cell.angle_gamma   90.00
#
_symmetry.space_group_name_H-M   'P 1'
#
loop_
_entity.id
_entity.type
_entity.pdbx_description
1 polymer ?
#
loop_
_entity_poly.entity_id
_entity_poly.type
_entity_poly.pdbx_seq_one_letter_code
_entity_poly.pdbx_strand_id
1 'polypeptide(L)'
;MRSLQFFFINALTLIIGLGLMSGSFSANDAQAAPTETVPTIQIQKLGNYKGQYLTAFYAVGTRPFLSTDSSQFTLSEVKEIKSVVIGADFVTLPPVDLQKQGFRPGYNLVVVAVSPAPDFSLVNADGSPIAGMPATANHRATMLRSFSKAEIESLAAGQGLPDGLVLTLQ
;
A
#
# COMPACT_ATOMS: atom_id res chain seq x y z
N MET A 1 35.43 -25.65 -40.83
CA MET A 1 35.10 -25.69 -39.38
C MET A 1 35.82 -24.53 -38.71
N ARG A 2 35.07 -23.49 -38.31
CA ARG A 2 35.60 -22.34 -37.56
C ARG A 2 34.79 -22.26 -36.26
N SER A 3 35.49 -22.40 -35.14
CA SER A 3 34.93 -22.47 -33.79
C SER A 3 34.47 -21.10 -33.30
N LEU A 4 33.28 -21.06 -32.71
CA LEU A 4 32.89 -20.00 -31.79
C LEU A 4 33.76 -20.09 -30.52
N GLN A 5 34.32 -18.96 -30.11
CA GLN A 5 34.85 -18.79 -28.76
C GLN A 5 34.05 -17.66 -28.10
N PHE A 6 33.26 -18.03 -27.09
CA PHE A 6 32.62 -17.08 -26.18
C PHE A 6 33.60 -16.75 -25.06
N PHE A 7 33.97 -15.48 -24.93
CA PHE A 7 34.63 -14.94 -23.75
C PHE A 7 33.58 -14.21 -22.91
N PHE A 8 33.28 -14.75 -21.72
CA PHE A 8 32.60 -13.98 -20.68
C PHE A 8 33.65 -13.14 -19.96
N ILE A 9 33.62 -11.82 -20.17
CA ILE A 9 34.38 -10.88 -19.36
C ILE A 9 33.40 -10.22 -18.39
N ASN A 10 33.55 -10.59 -17.12
CA ASN A 10 33.01 -9.89 -15.97
C ASN A 10 33.69 -8.50 -15.93
N ALA A 11 32.93 -7.44 -16.15
CA ALA A 11 33.43 -6.06 -16.00
C ALA A 11 32.55 -5.32 -14.99
N LEU A 12 32.82 -5.60 -13.71
CA LEU A 12 32.53 -4.71 -12.60
C LEU A 12 33.52 -3.54 -12.72
N THR A 13 33.14 -2.47 -13.42
CA THR A 13 33.98 -1.27 -13.53
C THR A 13 33.42 -0.14 -12.69
N LEU A 14 33.97 -0.07 -11.47
CA LEU A 14 33.93 1.04 -10.53
C LEU A 14 34.52 2.30 -11.20
N ILE A 15 33.68 3.29 -11.52
CA ILE A 15 34.17 4.61 -11.94
C ILE A 15 34.37 5.46 -10.68
N ILE A 16 35.59 5.44 -10.16
CA ILE A 16 36.11 6.50 -9.28
C ILE A 16 36.53 7.66 -10.18
N GLY A 17 35.64 8.62 -10.36
CA GLY A 17 35.94 9.91 -10.97
C GLY A 17 36.37 10.91 -9.92
N LEU A 18 37.64 10.83 -9.51
CA LEU A 18 38.32 11.89 -8.75
C LEU A 18 38.55 13.09 -9.69
N GLY A 19 37.60 14.03 -9.71
CA GLY A 19 37.76 15.36 -10.29
C GLY A 19 38.06 16.36 -9.19
N LEU A 20 39.33 16.77 -9.07
CA LEU A 20 39.76 17.85 -8.18
C LEU A 20 39.21 19.19 -8.69
N MET A 21 38.51 19.91 -7.80
CA MET A 21 38.49 21.38 -7.60
C MET A 21 38.47 22.26 -8.87
N SER A 22 37.50 23.14 -9.13
CA SER A 22 36.82 24.07 -8.23
C SER A 22 35.63 24.68 -8.96
N GLY A 23 34.52 24.86 -8.25
CA GLY A 23 33.27 25.36 -8.80
C GLY A 23 32.14 24.58 -8.15
N SER A 24 31.44 25.23 -7.23
CA SER A 24 30.38 24.69 -6.39
C SER A 24 29.31 23.97 -7.20
N PHE A 25 29.49 22.66 -7.39
CA PHE A 25 28.39 21.76 -7.70
C PHE A 25 27.57 21.66 -6.42
N SER A 26 26.48 22.44 -6.36
CA SER A 26 25.34 22.06 -5.55
C SER A 26 25.08 20.58 -5.86
N ALA A 27 25.28 19.73 -4.85
CA ALA A 27 24.63 18.45 -4.82
C ALA A 27 23.15 18.76 -4.97
N ASN A 28 22.64 18.64 -6.19
CA ASN A 28 21.20 18.53 -6.39
C ASN A 28 20.83 17.30 -5.58
N ASP A 29 20.19 17.58 -4.46
CA ASP A 29 19.58 16.63 -3.57
C ASP A 29 19.01 15.49 -4.38
N ALA A 30 19.38 14.26 -3.99
CA ALA A 30 18.75 13.05 -4.47
C ALA A 30 17.24 13.30 -4.44
N GLN A 31 16.67 13.45 -5.63
CA GLN A 31 15.32 13.88 -5.86
C GLN A 31 14.40 12.99 -5.04
N ALA A 32 13.84 13.57 -3.98
CA ALA A 32 13.02 12.85 -2.99
C ALA A 32 12.07 11.91 -3.74
N ALA A 33 12.10 10.62 -3.41
CA ALA A 33 11.21 9.65 -4.00
C ALA A 33 9.79 10.23 -3.93
N PRO A 34 9.13 10.49 -5.07
CA PRO A 34 7.93 11.32 -5.08
C PRO A 34 6.91 10.68 -4.15
N THR A 35 6.53 11.37 -3.09
CA THR A 35 5.47 10.89 -2.21
C THR A 35 4.15 10.90 -2.97
N GLU A 36 3.25 10.03 -2.55
CA GLU A 36 1.90 9.94 -3.05
C GLU A 36 0.94 10.14 -1.88
N THR A 37 0.16 11.21 -1.94
CA THR A 37 -0.83 11.49 -0.90
C THR A 37 -2.11 10.72 -1.19
N VAL A 38 -2.52 9.90 -0.23
CA VAL A 38 -3.87 9.33 -0.17
C VAL A 38 -4.78 10.35 0.51
N PRO A 39 -5.90 10.76 -0.12
CA PRO A 39 -6.82 11.73 0.46
C PRO A 39 -7.49 11.17 1.72
N THR A 40 -8.12 12.07 2.47
CA THR A 40 -8.98 11.70 3.61
C THR A 40 -10.09 10.76 3.15
N ILE A 41 -10.28 9.63 3.83
CA ILE A 41 -11.33 8.65 3.51
C ILE A 41 -12.32 8.59 4.66
N GLN A 42 -13.57 8.96 4.42
CA GLN A 42 -14.66 8.72 5.34
C GLN A 42 -15.37 7.41 4.98
N ILE A 43 -15.65 6.61 6.01
CA ILE A 43 -16.28 5.30 5.94
C ILE A 43 -17.59 5.37 6.73
N GLN A 44 -18.71 5.05 6.09
CA GLN A 44 -20.05 5.13 6.69
C GLN A 44 -20.68 3.73 6.91
N LYS A 45 -21.83 3.70 7.59
CA LYS A 45 -22.59 2.49 7.96
C LYS A 45 -21.84 1.60 8.96
N LEU A 46 -21.16 2.21 9.92
CA LEU A 46 -20.35 1.54 10.94
C LEU A 46 -21.07 1.35 12.28
N GLY A 47 -22.35 1.71 12.39
CA GLY A 47 -23.10 1.70 13.65
C GLY A 47 -23.08 0.37 14.41
N ASN A 48 -23.02 -0.76 13.70
CA ASN A 48 -22.95 -2.10 14.30
C ASN A 48 -21.58 -2.45 14.88
N TYR A 49 -20.55 -1.64 14.60
CA TYR A 49 -19.16 -1.88 15.02
C TYR A 49 -18.68 -0.88 16.07
N LYS A 50 -19.59 -0.13 16.70
CA LYS A 50 -19.24 0.83 17.75
C LYS A 50 -18.44 0.16 18.88
N GLY A 51 -17.38 0.84 19.33
CA GLY A 51 -16.45 0.34 20.35
C GLY A 51 -15.37 -0.61 19.81
N GLN A 52 -15.40 -0.95 18.52
CA GLN A 52 -14.31 -1.65 17.83
C GLN A 52 -13.39 -0.64 17.13
N TYR A 53 -12.34 -1.17 16.51
CA TYR A 53 -11.35 -0.40 15.75
C TYR A 53 -11.56 -0.62 14.26
N LEU A 54 -11.56 0.47 13.50
CA LEU A 54 -11.48 0.46 12.05
C LEU A 54 -10.01 0.64 11.66
N THR A 55 -9.45 -0.33 10.96
CA THR A 55 -8.05 -0.29 10.52
C THR A 55 -7.98 -0.33 9.00
N ALA A 56 -7.30 0.66 8.43
CA ALA A 56 -6.99 0.75 7.01
C ALA A 56 -5.52 0.38 6.77
N PHE A 57 -5.31 -0.57 5.86
CA PHE A 57 -4.02 -1.01 5.38
C PHE A 57 -3.81 -0.46 3.98
N TYR A 58 -2.83 0.41 3.82
CA TYR A 58 -2.38 0.89 2.51
C TYR A 58 -1.33 -0.09 2.02
N ALA A 59 -1.66 -0.86 0.99
CA ALA A 59 -0.89 -2.04 0.64
C ALA A 59 -0.60 -2.13 -0.87
N VAL A 60 0.42 -2.92 -1.16
CA VAL A 60 0.70 -3.46 -2.48
C VAL A 60 0.26 -4.91 -2.48
N GLY A 61 -0.61 -5.27 -3.43
CA GLY A 61 -1.04 -6.64 -3.63
C GLY A 61 -1.39 -6.94 -5.08
N THR A 62 -1.61 -8.21 -5.36
CA THR A 62 -1.96 -8.70 -6.69
C THR A 62 -3.24 -9.52 -6.64
N ARG A 63 -4.03 -9.45 -7.71
CA ARG A 63 -5.13 -10.38 -7.90
C ARG A 63 -4.54 -11.72 -8.36
N PRO A 64 -5.01 -12.86 -7.82
CA PRO A 64 -4.58 -14.17 -8.30
C PRO A 64 -4.95 -14.33 -9.77
N PHE A 65 -4.00 -14.80 -10.59
CA PHE A 65 -4.18 -14.93 -12.04
C PHE A 65 -5.35 -15.83 -12.44
N LEU A 66 -5.69 -16.82 -11.60
CA LEU A 66 -6.73 -17.82 -11.85
C LEU A 66 -7.99 -17.64 -11.00
N SER A 67 -8.16 -16.51 -10.30
CA SER A 67 -9.36 -16.28 -9.51
C SER A 67 -10.45 -15.57 -10.32
N THR A 68 -11.65 -16.15 -10.33
CA THR A 68 -12.88 -15.45 -10.79
C THR A 68 -13.51 -14.60 -9.69
N ASP A 69 -13.04 -14.76 -8.45
CA ASP A 69 -13.53 -14.01 -7.30
C ASP A 69 -12.75 -12.69 -7.17
N SER A 70 -13.46 -11.58 -7.37
CA SER A 70 -12.91 -10.24 -7.32
C SER A 70 -12.50 -9.81 -5.91
N SER A 71 -12.87 -10.56 -4.87
CA SER A 71 -12.50 -10.29 -3.48
C SER A 71 -11.17 -10.94 -3.07
N GLN A 72 -10.60 -11.81 -3.91
CA GLN A 72 -9.33 -12.47 -3.59
C GLN A 72 -8.15 -11.64 -4.07
N PHE A 73 -7.22 -11.39 -3.15
CA PHE A 73 -5.96 -10.71 -3.39
C PHE A 73 -4.87 -11.31 -2.51
N THR A 74 -3.65 -11.31 -3.00
CA THR A 74 -2.45 -11.61 -2.23
C THR A 74 -1.74 -10.31 -1.93
N LEU A 75 -1.57 -9.97 -0.66
CA LEU A 75 -0.82 -8.79 -0.23
C LEU A 75 0.67 -9.14 -0.19
N SER A 76 1.48 -8.35 -0.90
CA SER A 76 2.94 -8.49 -0.84
C SER A 76 3.54 -7.61 0.25
N GLU A 77 2.99 -6.42 0.44
CA GLU A 77 3.56 -5.43 1.36
C GLU A 77 2.48 -4.47 1.90
N VAL A 78 2.53 -4.18 3.20
CA VAL A 78 1.79 -3.10 3.84
C VAL A 78 2.74 -1.92 4.05
N LYS A 79 2.33 -0.76 3.54
CA LYS A 79 3.14 0.47 3.52
C LYS A 79 2.82 1.38 4.69
N GLU A 80 1.54 1.42 5.07
CA GLU A 80 1.05 2.20 6.20
C GLU A 80 -0.19 1.53 6.79
N ILE A 81 -0.37 1.70 8.10
CA ILE A 81 -1.52 1.21 8.86
C ILE A 81 -2.11 2.39 9.62
N LYS A 82 -3.39 2.70 9.39
CA LYS A 82 -4.12 3.70 10.18
C LYS A 82 -5.29 3.04 10.88
N SER A 83 -5.35 3.18 12.20
CA SER A 83 -6.41 2.63 13.03
C SER A 83 -7.11 3.73 13.81
N VAL A 84 -8.45 3.70 13.82
CA VAL A 84 -9.29 4.68 14.51
C VAL A 84 -10.43 3.94 15.23
N VAL A 85 -10.78 4.38 16.43
CA VAL A 85 -11.92 3.83 17.18
C VAL A 85 -13.23 4.23 16.51
N ILE A 86 -14.14 3.26 16.37
CA ILE A 86 -15.48 3.47 15.83
C ILE A 86 -16.37 4.03 16.94
N GLY A 87 -16.53 5.35 16.97
CA GLY A 87 -17.41 6.05 17.92
C GLY A 87 -18.83 6.33 17.39
N ALA A 88 -18.99 6.38 16.06
CA ALA A 88 -20.23 6.80 15.40
C ALA A 88 -20.57 5.87 14.22
N ASP A 89 -21.63 6.20 13.47
CA ASP A 89 -21.98 5.48 12.24
C ASP A 89 -21.01 5.75 11.08
N PHE A 90 -20.08 6.69 11.27
CA PHE A 90 -19.00 6.96 10.34
C PHE A 90 -17.65 7.13 11.07
N VAL A 91 -16.57 6.94 10.32
CA VAL A 91 -15.19 7.20 10.75
C VAL A 91 -14.46 7.91 9.61
N THR A 92 -13.64 8.90 9.97
CA THR A 92 -12.77 9.60 9.02
C THR A 92 -11.33 9.14 9.24
N LEU A 93 -10.73 8.53 8.22
CA LEU A 93 -9.32 8.20 8.17
C LEU A 93 -8.54 9.42 7.67
N PRO A 94 -7.49 9.85 8.39
CA PRO A 94 -6.70 11.00 7.99
C PRO A 94 -5.93 10.71 6.69
N PRO A 95 -5.53 11.77 5.95
CA PRO A 95 -4.69 11.62 4.77
C PRO A 95 -3.34 11.00 5.14
N VAL A 96 -2.73 10.31 4.17
CA VAL A 96 -1.48 9.58 4.34
C VAL A 96 -0.55 9.85 3.17
N ASP A 97 0.70 10.20 3.45
CA ASP A 97 1.74 10.28 2.43
C ASP A 97 2.52 8.96 2.35
N LEU A 98 2.50 8.34 1.17
CA LEU A 98 3.17 7.08 0.90
C LEU A 98 4.36 7.28 -0.03
N GLN A 99 5.50 6.67 0.29
CA GLN A 99 6.67 6.75 -0.58
C GLN A 99 6.48 5.89 -1.84
N LYS A 100 6.70 6.46 -3.02
CA LYS A 100 6.80 5.68 -4.27
C LYS A 100 8.14 4.95 -4.32
N GLN A 101 8.14 3.77 -4.92
CA GLN A 101 9.37 3.02 -5.19
C GLN A 101 9.74 3.15 -6.67
N GLY A 102 10.54 4.17 -6.98
CA GLY A 102 10.84 4.55 -8.36
C GLY A 102 9.57 4.93 -9.11
N PHE A 103 9.23 4.16 -10.16
CA PHE A 103 8.00 4.35 -10.95
C PHE A 103 6.80 3.56 -10.43
N ARG A 104 6.97 2.76 -9.35
CA ARG A 104 5.87 1.98 -8.77
C ARG A 104 5.03 2.85 -7.84
N PRO A 105 3.70 2.72 -7.87
CA PRO A 105 2.83 3.50 -6.99
C PRO A 105 3.10 3.17 -5.52
N GLY A 106 2.84 4.13 -4.64
CA GLY A 106 3.04 3.95 -3.19
C GLY A 106 2.11 2.89 -2.60
N TYR A 107 0.99 2.61 -3.27
CA TYR A 107 0.01 1.57 -2.96
C TYR A 107 -0.78 1.21 -4.22
N ASN A 108 -1.47 0.08 -4.21
CA ASN A 108 -2.50 -0.21 -5.22
C ASN A 108 -3.81 -0.74 -4.62
N LEU A 109 -3.83 -1.00 -3.31
CA LEU A 109 -4.99 -1.48 -2.56
C LEU A 109 -5.07 -0.77 -1.21
N VAL A 110 -6.29 -0.45 -0.79
CA VAL A 110 -6.65 -0.06 0.58
C VAL A 110 -7.56 -1.14 1.14
N VAL A 111 -7.10 -1.85 2.17
CA VAL A 111 -7.90 -2.88 2.85
C VAL A 111 -8.44 -2.29 4.14
N VAL A 112 -9.76 -2.37 4.33
CA VAL A 112 -10.43 -1.90 5.53
C VAL A 112 -10.93 -3.10 6.31
N ALA A 113 -10.52 -3.19 7.57
CA ALA A 113 -10.93 -4.25 8.48
C ALA A 113 -11.39 -3.68 9.82
N VAL A 114 -12.28 -4.42 10.48
CA VAL A 114 -12.73 -4.13 11.83
C VAL A 114 -12.23 -5.21 12.78
N SER A 115 -11.73 -4.78 13.93
CA SER A 115 -11.20 -5.65 14.97
C SER A 115 -11.60 -5.15 16.37
N PRO A 116 -11.77 -6.05 17.35
CA PRO A 116 -12.03 -5.67 18.74
C PRO A 116 -10.83 -5.01 19.42
N ALA A 117 -9.62 -5.19 18.87
CA ALA A 117 -8.37 -4.63 19.38
C ALA A 117 -7.57 -4.00 18.23
N PRO A 118 -6.77 -2.95 18.50
CA PRO A 118 -6.01 -2.24 17.46
C PRO A 118 -4.82 -3.04 16.93
N ASP A 119 -4.33 -4.01 17.71
CA ASP A 119 -3.18 -4.86 17.40
C ASP A 119 -3.65 -6.20 16.84
N PHE A 120 -3.62 -6.33 15.52
CA PHE A 120 -3.79 -7.61 14.86
C PHE A 120 -2.89 -7.71 13.62
N SER A 121 -2.65 -8.94 13.18
CA SER A 121 -1.82 -9.22 12.02
C SER A 121 -2.61 -9.92 10.93
N LEU A 122 -2.48 -9.39 9.71
CA LEU A 122 -3.01 -10.02 8.51
C LEU A 122 -2.00 -11.05 8.01
N VAL A 123 -2.54 -12.15 7.50
CA VAL A 123 -1.79 -13.16 6.75
C VAL A 123 -2.52 -13.38 5.43
N ASN A 124 -1.77 -13.72 4.39
CA ASN A 124 -2.38 -14.15 3.14
C ASN A 124 -3.13 -15.47 3.35
N ALA A 125 -4.07 -15.78 2.46
CA ALA A 125 -4.87 -17.00 2.54
C ALA A 125 -4.01 -18.29 2.46
N ASP A 126 -2.84 -18.23 1.83
CA ASP A 126 -1.85 -19.31 1.78
C ASP A 126 -0.95 -19.40 3.03
N GLY A 127 -1.19 -18.54 4.03
CA GLY A 127 -0.40 -18.43 5.26
C GLY A 127 0.91 -17.69 5.09
N SER A 128 1.22 -17.15 3.90
CA SER A 128 2.44 -16.39 3.69
C SER A 128 2.43 -15.06 4.46
N PRO A 129 3.60 -14.64 4.99
CA PRO A 129 3.70 -13.37 5.69
C PRO A 129 3.65 -12.20 4.70
N ILE A 130 3.17 -11.05 5.19
CA ILE A 130 3.08 -9.81 4.41
C ILE A 130 4.20 -8.87 4.89
N ALA A 131 5.04 -8.37 3.98
CA ALA A 131 6.11 -7.45 4.36
C ALA A 131 5.53 -6.15 4.95
N GLY A 132 6.18 -5.60 5.98
CA GLY A 132 5.69 -4.39 6.66
C GLY A 132 4.48 -4.59 7.57
N MET A 133 3.92 -5.81 7.65
CA MET A 133 2.86 -6.13 8.61
C MET A 133 3.46 -6.46 9.99
N PRO A 134 3.00 -5.83 11.09
CA PRO A 134 3.39 -6.21 12.44
C PRO A 134 3.04 -7.67 12.72
N ALA A 135 3.99 -8.45 13.23
CA ALA A 135 3.73 -9.80 13.67
C ALA A 135 3.07 -9.76 15.06
N THR A 136 1.85 -10.28 15.17
CA THR A 136 1.12 -10.38 16.43
C THR A 136 0.49 -11.77 16.57
N ALA A 137 0.20 -12.20 17.79
CA ALA A 137 -0.54 -13.44 18.04
C ALA A 137 -2.06 -13.31 17.78
N ASN A 138 -2.52 -12.09 17.45
CA ASN A 138 -3.92 -11.78 17.26
C ASN A 138 -4.20 -11.64 15.75
N HIS A 139 -4.85 -12.64 15.16
CA HIS A 139 -5.23 -12.63 13.74
C HIS A 139 -6.73 -12.31 13.55
N ARG A 140 -7.40 -11.80 14.59
CA ARG A 140 -8.86 -11.64 14.59
C ARG A 140 -9.26 -10.28 14.06
N ALA A 141 -9.53 -10.23 12.75
CA ALA A 141 -10.18 -9.09 12.12
C ALA A 141 -11.19 -9.57 11.08
N THR A 142 -12.24 -8.79 10.90
CA THR A 142 -13.21 -8.99 9.83
C THR A 142 -12.91 -7.97 8.73
N MET A 143 -12.51 -8.46 7.55
CA MET A 143 -12.38 -7.61 6.38
C MET A 143 -13.76 -7.07 6.01
N LEU A 144 -13.92 -5.75 6.01
CA LEU A 144 -15.14 -5.11 5.56
C LEU A 144 -15.13 -5.00 4.04
N ARG A 145 -14.04 -4.47 3.48
CA ARG A 145 -13.87 -4.25 2.04
C ARG A 145 -12.43 -3.94 1.70
N SER A 146 -12.05 -4.21 0.46
CA SER A 146 -10.83 -3.71 -0.16
C SER A 146 -11.19 -2.80 -1.33
N PHE A 147 -10.40 -1.75 -1.53
CA PHE A 147 -10.56 -0.79 -2.62
C PHE A 147 -9.26 -0.69 -3.40
N SER A 148 -9.32 -0.80 -4.72
CA SER A 148 -8.20 -0.48 -5.58
C SER A 148 -7.90 1.02 -5.58
N LYS A 149 -6.66 1.37 -5.88
CA LYS A 149 -6.27 2.76 -6.08
C LYS A 149 -7.17 3.47 -7.10
N ALA A 150 -7.51 2.80 -8.20
CA ALA A 150 -8.41 3.35 -9.22
C ALA A 150 -9.81 3.66 -8.67
N GLU A 151 -10.35 2.83 -7.76
CA GLU A 151 -11.63 3.10 -7.10
C GLU A 151 -11.56 4.35 -6.19
N ILE A 152 -10.47 4.52 -5.44
CA ILE A 152 -10.23 5.72 -4.62
C ILE A 152 -10.08 6.97 -5.51
N GLU A 153 -9.40 6.85 -6.65
CA GLU A 153 -9.26 7.93 -7.62
C GLU A 153 -10.59 8.28 -8.31
N SER A 154 -11.42 7.28 -8.64
CA SER A 154 -12.78 7.49 -9.17
C SER A 154 -13.66 8.22 -8.16
N LEU A 155 -13.56 7.90 -6.87
CA LEU A 155 -14.20 8.66 -5.79
C LEU A 155 -13.71 10.10 -5.76
N ALA A 156 -12.40 10.32 -5.89
CA ALA A 156 -11.81 11.67 -5.91
C ALA A 156 -12.27 12.48 -7.12
N ALA A 157 -12.51 11.81 -8.23
CA ALA A 157 -13.09 12.39 -9.43
C ALA A 157 -14.62 12.57 -9.36
N GLY A 158 -15.28 12.22 -8.23
CA GLY A 158 -16.72 12.36 -8.04
C GLY A 158 -17.58 11.32 -8.76
N GLN A 159 -16.98 10.21 -9.23
CA GLN A 159 -17.68 9.17 -10.01
C GLN A 159 -18.41 8.14 -9.13
N GLY A 160 -18.24 8.21 -7.79
CA GLY A 160 -18.87 7.30 -6.83
C GLY A 160 -18.29 5.86 -6.89
N LEU A 161 -18.72 5.00 -5.95
CA LEU A 161 -18.42 3.56 -5.98
C LEU A 161 -19.69 2.72 -6.12
N PRO A 162 -19.59 1.52 -6.75
CA PRO A 162 -20.66 0.54 -6.74
C PRO A 162 -20.98 0.07 -5.31
N ASP A 163 -22.28 -0.10 -5.03
CA ASP A 163 -22.94 -0.22 -3.73
C ASP A 163 -22.21 -1.05 -2.64
N GLY A 164 -22.45 -0.70 -1.37
CA GLY A 164 -21.90 -1.36 -0.18
C GLY A 164 -21.61 -0.37 0.98
N LEU A 165 -20.60 -0.69 1.80
CA LEU A 165 -19.95 0.26 2.73
C LEU A 165 -19.62 1.56 1.95
N VAL A 166 -20.13 2.70 2.39
CA VAL A 166 -20.00 3.95 1.63
C VAL A 166 -18.67 4.61 1.99
N LEU A 167 -17.87 4.88 0.97
CA LEU A 167 -16.69 5.72 1.06
C LEU A 167 -17.00 7.11 0.52
N THR A 168 -16.61 8.15 1.24
CA THR A 168 -16.62 9.53 0.78
C THR A 168 -15.26 10.15 1.02
N LEU A 169 -14.82 11.01 0.11
CA LEU A 169 -13.60 11.80 0.32
C LEU A 169 -13.98 13.17 0.87
N GLN A 170 -13.17 13.68 1.79
CA GLN A 170 -13.35 14.99 2.44
C GLN A 170 -12.11 15.86 2.30
#